data_AF-A0A6P6BEK7-F1
#
_entry.id   AF-A0A6P6BEK7-F1
#
_cell.length_a   1.000
_cell.length_b   1.000
_cell.length_c   1.000
_cell.angle_alpha   90.00
_cell.angle_beta   90.00
_cell.angle_gamma   90.00
#
_symmetry.space_group_name_H-M   'P 1'
#
loop_
_entity.id
_entity.type
_entity.pdbx_description
1 polymer ?
#
loop_
_entity_poly.entity_id
_entity_poly.type
_entity_poly.pdbx_seq_one_letter_code
_entity_poly.pdbx_strand_id
1 'polypeptide(L)'
;MNWIGFAVAHHLNSNGAKAVEILEAFEGTLEDDYPPDNERCEHGEMLLYKISLLEESGFLERALEELYKEEPKIVDKLTYKEQEVSLLVKLGCLEEGANIYKALLTMNPDKYRYLSVFHHPAGQF
;
A
#
# COMPACT_ATOMS: atom_id res chain seq x y z
N MET A 1 3.87 10.57 -20.27
CA MET A 1 2.80 9.88 -19.54
C MET A 1 2.32 8.64 -20.30
N ASN A 2 2.94 7.48 -20.07
CA ASN A 2 2.45 6.16 -20.56
C ASN A 2 2.79 5.02 -19.57
N TRP A 3 3.69 5.23 -18.60
CA TRP A 3 4.13 4.22 -17.63
C TRP A 3 3.02 3.63 -16.77
N ILE A 4 2.19 4.49 -16.15
CA ILE A 4 1.10 4.03 -15.28
C ILE A 4 0.08 3.21 -16.08
N GLY A 5 -0.30 3.67 -17.27
CA GLY A 5 -1.20 2.91 -18.15
C GLY A 5 -0.62 1.55 -18.56
N PHE A 6 0.69 1.50 -18.81
CA PHE A 6 1.38 0.26 -19.12
C PHE A 6 1.43 -0.71 -17.92
N ALA A 7 1.70 -0.21 -16.71
CA ALA A 7 1.63 -1.00 -15.49
C ALA A 7 0.21 -1.56 -15.24
N VAL A 8 -0.82 -0.71 -15.38
CA VAL A 8 -2.22 -1.12 -15.24
C VAL A 8 -2.60 -2.18 -16.25
N ALA A 9 -2.17 -2.07 -17.52
CA ALA A 9 -2.43 -3.09 -18.53
C ALA A 9 -1.83 -4.47 -18.15
N HIS A 10 -0.62 -4.49 -17.60
CA HIS A 10 0.00 -5.71 -17.09
C HIS A 10 -0.72 -6.26 -15.85
N HIS A 11 -1.13 -5.39 -14.93
CA HIS A 11 -1.92 -5.78 -13.77
C HIS A 11 -3.24 -6.46 -14.19
N LEU A 12 -3.98 -5.85 -15.11
CA LEU A 12 -5.25 -6.41 -15.62
C LEU A 12 -5.06 -7.72 -16.39
N ASN A 13 -3.86 -7.99 -16.90
CA ASN A 13 -3.48 -9.27 -17.50
C ASN A 13 -2.93 -10.27 -16.47
N SER A 14 -3.25 -10.10 -15.19
CA SER A 14 -2.81 -10.92 -14.05
C SER A 14 -1.29 -11.03 -13.90
N ASN A 15 -0.54 -10.03 -14.37
CA ASN A 15 0.91 -9.96 -14.24
C ASN A 15 1.31 -8.81 -13.31
N GLY A 16 0.97 -8.96 -12.02
CA GLY A 16 1.29 -7.99 -10.97
C GLY A 16 2.79 -7.74 -10.81
N ALA A 17 3.62 -8.79 -10.90
CA ALA A 17 5.07 -8.65 -10.83
C ALA A 17 5.64 -7.73 -11.92
N LYS A 18 5.15 -7.85 -13.17
CA LYS A 18 5.58 -6.96 -14.25
C LYS A 18 5.05 -5.54 -14.07
N ALA A 19 3.83 -5.39 -13.55
CA ALA A 19 3.29 -4.07 -13.23
C ALA A 19 4.17 -3.35 -12.20
N VAL A 20 4.60 -4.04 -11.14
CA VAL A 20 5.55 -3.50 -10.15
C VAL A 20 6.88 -3.10 -10.80
N GLU A 21 7.48 -3.97 -11.63
CA GLU A 21 8.75 -3.67 -12.31
C GLU A 21 8.66 -2.39 -13.18
N ILE A 22 7.52 -2.18 -13.84
CA ILE A 22 7.27 -0.98 -14.65
C ILE A 22 7.20 0.28 -13.77
N LEU A 23 6.56 0.20 -12.60
CA LEU A 23 6.46 1.32 -11.65
C LEU A 23 7.83 1.63 -11.04
N GLU A 24 8.61 0.62 -10.66
CA GLU A 24 9.97 0.81 -10.16
C GLU A 24 10.89 1.43 -11.20
N ALA A 25 10.77 1.00 -12.46
CA ALA A 25 11.49 1.62 -13.57
C ALA A 25 11.10 3.09 -13.76
N PHE A 26 9.81 3.43 -13.60
CA PHE A 26 9.35 4.81 -13.64
C PHE A 26 9.92 5.64 -12.49
N GLU A 27 9.92 5.13 -11.25
CA GLU A 27 10.52 5.79 -10.09
C GLU A 27 12.00 6.09 -10.32
N GLY A 28 12.75 5.16 -10.91
CA GLY A 28 14.16 5.34 -11.26
C GLY A 28 14.43 6.41 -12.34
N THR A 29 13.38 6.99 -12.96
CA THR A 29 13.51 8.12 -13.89
C THR A 29 13.28 9.47 -13.24
N LEU A 30 12.85 9.52 -11.98
CA LEU A 30 12.60 10.77 -11.25
C LEU A 30 13.92 11.42 -10.82
N GLU A 31 13.98 12.74 -10.91
CA GLU A 31 15.09 13.52 -10.36
C GLU A 31 14.95 13.59 -8.83
N ASP A 32 16.06 13.41 -8.11
CA ASP A 32 16.12 13.45 -6.64
C ASP A 32 15.11 12.54 -5.91
N ASP A 33 14.63 11.47 -6.55
CA ASP A 33 13.59 10.55 -6.05
C ASP A 33 12.21 11.20 -5.78
N TYR A 34 11.94 12.40 -6.33
CA TYR A 34 10.66 13.09 -6.20
C TYR A 34 10.10 13.56 -7.55
N PRO A 35 8.78 13.53 -7.72
CA PRO A 35 8.14 14.26 -8.82
C PRO A 35 8.14 15.77 -8.54
N PRO A 36 7.79 16.60 -9.54
CA PRO A 36 7.44 18.00 -9.32
C PRO A 36 6.40 18.18 -8.19
N ASP A 37 6.45 19.31 -7.48
CA ASP A 37 5.60 19.54 -6.30
C ASP A 37 4.09 19.40 -6.57
N ASN A 38 3.64 19.78 -7.77
CA ASN A 38 2.25 19.66 -8.21
C ASN A 38 1.80 18.23 -8.52
N GLU A 39 2.72 17.25 -8.51
CA GLU A 39 2.46 15.84 -8.82
C GLU A 39 2.73 14.91 -7.60
N ARG A 40 3.09 15.49 -6.44
CA ARG A 40 3.37 14.72 -5.22
C ARG A 40 2.19 13.89 -4.74
N CYS A 41 0.97 14.38 -4.92
CA CYS A 41 -0.25 13.67 -4.53
C CYS A 41 -0.42 12.41 -5.39
N GLU A 42 -0.39 12.57 -6.71
CA GLU A 42 -0.51 11.50 -7.70
C GLU A 42 0.61 10.46 -7.55
N HIS A 43 1.81 10.91 -7.20
CA HIS A 43 2.92 10.01 -6.90
C HIS A 43 2.68 9.21 -5.62
N GLY A 44 2.18 9.84 -4.55
CA GLY A 44 1.77 9.14 -3.33
C GLY A 44 0.73 8.04 -3.59
N GLU A 45 -0.26 8.32 -4.44
CA GLU A 45 -1.26 7.33 -4.86
C GLU A 45 -0.64 6.19 -5.69
N MET A 46 0.29 6.52 -6.59
CA MET A 46 1.02 5.51 -7.38
C MET A 46 1.85 4.58 -6.48
N LEU A 47 2.49 5.12 -5.45
CA LEU A 47 3.25 4.33 -4.47
C LEU A 47 2.32 3.38 -3.69
N LEU A 48 1.18 3.86 -3.21
CA LEU A 48 0.16 3.03 -2.56
C LEU A 48 -0.36 1.93 -3.49
N TYR A 49 -0.55 2.23 -4.78
CA TYR A 49 -0.91 1.23 -5.79
C TYR A 49 0.19 0.19 -6.03
N LYS A 50 1.47 0.59 -6.08
CA LYS A 50 2.60 -0.34 -6.15
C LYS A 50 2.60 -1.31 -4.96
N ILE A 51 2.33 -0.80 -3.76
CA ILE A 51 2.26 -1.61 -2.52
C ILE A 51 1.08 -2.58 -2.56
N SER A 52 -0.09 -2.16 -3.08
CA SER A 52 -1.23 -3.08 -3.26
C SER A 52 -0.92 -4.18 -4.27
N LEU A 53 -0.20 -3.89 -5.35
CA LEU A 53 0.25 -4.91 -6.32
C LEU A 53 1.21 -5.93 -5.69
N LEU A 54 2.13 -5.48 -4.84
CA LEU A 54 3.04 -6.36 -4.09
C LEU A 54 2.25 -7.27 -3.14
N GLU A 55 1.29 -6.70 -2.43
CA GLU A 55 0.39 -7.43 -1.53
C GLU A 55 -0.43 -8.49 -2.28
N GLU A 56 -1.07 -8.11 -3.39
CA GLU A 56 -1.86 -9.01 -4.25
C GLU A 56 -1.01 -10.12 -4.88
N SER A 57 0.27 -9.83 -5.15
CA SER A 57 1.23 -10.80 -5.67
C SER A 57 1.82 -11.71 -4.58
N GLY A 58 1.41 -11.54 -3.31
CA GLY A 58 1.84 -12.36 -2.17
C GLY A 58 3.19 -11.97 -1.57
N PHE A 59 3.79 -10.86 -1.99
CA PHE A 59 5.07 -10.37 -1.46
C PHE A 59 4.85 -9.45 -0.25
N LEU A 60 4.25 -9.98 0.81
CA LEU A 60 3.77 -9.19 1.96
C LEU A 60 4.90 -8.46 2.70
N GLU A 61 6.03 -9.12 2.93
CA GLU A 61 7.17 -8.53 3.63
C GLU A 61 7.78 -7.39 2.82
N ARG A 62 7.92 -7.58 1.50
CA ARG A 62 8.39 -6.55 0.57
C ARG A 62 7.41 -5.39 0.48
N ALA A 63 6.11 -5.68 0.49
CA ALA A 63 5.07 -4.64 0.49
C ALA A 63 5.17 -3.76 1.74
N LEU A 64 5.40 -4.36 2.91
CA LEU A 64 5.56 -3.63 4.17
C LEU A 64 6.85 -2.82 4.20
N GLU A 65 7.96 -3.39 3.74
CA GLU A 65 9.24 -2.69 3.61
C GLU A 65 9.14 -1.47 2.69
N GLU A 66 8.54 -1.63 1.51
CA GLU A 66 8.32 -0.53 0.57
C GLU A 66 7.35 0.52 1.13
N LEU A 67 6.30 0.11 1.85
CA LEU A 67 5.39 1.04 2.51
C LEU A 67 6.14 1.95 3.50
N TYR A 68 7.01 1.38 4.33
CA TYR A 68 7.82 2.14 5.28
C TYR A 68 8.87 3.02 4.62
N LYS A 69 9.53 2.51 3.59
CA LYS A 69 10.50 3.29 2.81
C LYS A 69 9.87 4.52 2.16
N GLU A 70 8.66 4.39 1.66
CA GLU A 70 7.99 5.44 0.90
C GLU A 70 7.05 6.33 1.75
N GLU A 71 6.91 6.06 3.06
CA GLU A 71 6.07 6.85 3.98
C GLU A 71 6.24 8.38 3.82
N PRO A 72 7.46 8.94 3.74
CA PRO A 72 7.64 10.39 3.62
C PRO A 72 7.02 10.99 2.36
N LYS A 73 6.85 10.19 1.30
CA LYS A 73 6.33 10.62 -0.01
C LYS A 73 4.81 10.44 -0.12
N ILE A 74 4.21 9.62 0.74
CA ILE A 74 2.76 9.36 0.74
C ILE A 74 2.03 10.48 1.49
N VAL A 75 1.22 11.24 0.76
CA VAL A 75 0.41 12.34 1.31
C VAL A 75 -0.80 11.82 2.08
N ASP A 76 -1.47 10.78 1.56
CA ASP A 76 -2.63 10.17 2.23
C ASP A 76 -2.19 9.28 3.41
N LYS A 77 -2.07 9.90 4.59
CA LYS A 77 -1.71 9.21 5.83
C LYS A 77 -2.79 8.27 6.35
N LEU A 78 -4.05 8.45 5.94
CA LEU A 78 -5.12 7.56 6.36
C LEU A 78 -4.97 6.23 5.61
N THR A 79 -4.94 6.26 4.28
CA THR A 79 -4.78 5.05 3.45
C THR A 79 -3.47 4.34 3.75
N TYR A 80 -2.38 5.08 3.99
CA TYR A 80 -1.11 4.52 4.47
C TYR A 80 -1.31 3.63 5.72
N LYS A 81 -1.97 4.16 6.76
CA LYS A 81 -2.18 3.42 8.03
C LYS A 81 -3.15 2.25 7.87
N GLU A 82 -4.18 2.40 7.02
CA GLU A 82 -5.09 1.31 6.68
C GLU A 82 -4.31 0.15 6.02
N GLN A 83 -3.41 0.47 5.09
CA GLN A 83 -2.59 -0.51 4.38
C GLN A 83 -1.53 -1.13 5.29
N GLU A 84 -0.90 -0.35 6.17
CA GLU A 84 0.04 -0.82 7.19
C GLU A 84 -0.60 -1.89 8.09
N VAL A 85 -1.79 -1.62 8.62
CA VAL A 85 -2.53 -2.58 9.44
C VAL A 85 -2.91 -3.83 8.64
N SER A 86 -3.36 -3.67 7.40
CA SER A 86 -3.69 -4.81 6.51
C SER A 86 -2.50 -5.75 6.36
N LEU A 87 -1.32 -5.21 6.03
CA LEU A 87 -0.10 -5.98 5.84
C LEU A 87 0.37 -6.65 7.13
N LEU A 88 0.39 -5.92 8.25
CA LEU A 88 0.78 -6.46 9.56
C LEU A 88 -0.13 -7.62 10.00
N VAL A 89 -1.45 -7.50 9.78
CA VAL A 89 -2.38 -8.59 10.09
C VAL A 89 -2.14 -9.81 9.20
N LYS A 90 -1.92 -9.61 7.90
CA LYS A 90 -1.61 -10.71 6.97
C LYS A 90 -0.27 -11.40 7.28
N LEU A 91 0.70 -10.67 7.83
CA LEU A 91 1.99 -11.20 8.30
C LEU A 91 1.91 -11.85 9.70
N GLY A 92 0.77 -11.73 10.39
CA GLY A 92 0.57 -12.26 11.75
C GLY A 92 1.08 -11.37 12.89
N CYS A 93 1.52 -10.14 12.59
CA CYS A 93 1.96 -9.13 13.56
C CYS A 93 0.76 -8.42 14.21
N LEU A 94 -0.10 -9.20 14.89
CA LEU A 94 -1.40 -8.72 15.38
C LEU A 94 -1.30 -7.63 16.46
N GLU A 95 -0.26 -7.65 17.30
CA GLU A 95 -0.09 -6.66 18.37
C GLU A 95 0.23 -5.27 17.81
N GLU A 96 1.18 -5.20 16.87
CA GLU A 96 1.55 -3.96 16.17
C GLU A 96 0.37 -3.43 15.37
N GLY A 97 -0.30 -4.30 14.59
CA GLY A 97 -1.50 -3.95 13.85
C GLY A 97 -2.61 -3.40 14.75
N ALA A 98 -2.84 -4.00 15.92
CA ALA A 98 -3.85 -3.54 16.87
C ALA A 98 -3.53 -2.15 17.46
N ASN A 99 -2.25 -1.81 17.65
CA ASN A 99 -1.85 -0.50 18.17
C ASN A 99 -2.10 0.61 17.13
N ILE A 100 -1.74 0.38 15.88
CA ILE A 100 -2.01 1.33 14.79
C ILE A 100 -3.53 1.47 14.56
N TYR A 101 -4.25 0.36 14.65
CA TYR A 101 -5.70 0.34 14.54
C TYR A 101 -6.41 1.18 15.62
N LYS A 102 -5.94 1.13 16.87
CA LYS A 102 -6.47 2.01 17.94
C LYS A 102 -6.24 3.49 17.63
N ALA A 103 -5.10 3.83 17.03
CA ALA A 103 -4.83 5.20 16.59
C ALA A 103 -5.78 5.64 15.46
N LEU A 104 -6.05 4.76 14.49
CA LEU A 104 -7.03 4.99 13.42
C LEU A 104 -8.44 5.24 13.97
N LEU A 105 -8.91 4.42 14.92
CA LEU A 105 -10.22 4.62 15.55
C LEU A 105 -10.33 5.95 16.30
N THR A 106 -9.23 6.41 16.90
CA THR A 106 -9.20 7.71 17.58
C THR A 106 -9.28 8.87 16.57
N MET A 107 -8.71 8.68 15.38
CA MET A 107 -8.67 9.69 14.32
C MET A 107 -9.98 9.77 13.52
N ASN A 108 -10.67 8.65 13.31
CA ASN A 108 -11.95 8.61 12.60
C ASN A 108 -12.89 7.54 13.23
N PRO A 109 -13.64 7.91 14.29
CA PRO A 109 -14.48 6.98 15.05
C PRO A 109 -15.64 6.36 14.25
N ASP A 110 -16.05 6.98 13.15
CA ASP A 110 -17.25 6.61 12.38
C ASP A 110 -17.00 5.53 11.32
N LYS A 111 -15.74 5.21 11.00
CA LYS A 111 -15.40 4.12 10.09
C LYS A 111 -15.42 2.76 10.81
N TYR A 112 -16.62 2.25 11.13
CA TYR A 112 -16.83 0.91 11.71
C TYR A 112 -16.35 -0.26 10.83
N ARG A 113 -16.01 -0.01 9.54
CA ARG A 113 -15.60 -1.05 8.58
C ARG A 113 -14.25 -1.70 8.91
N TYR A 114 -13.47 -1.14 9.83
CA TYR A 114 -12.23 -1.76 10.25
C TYR A 114 -12.44 -2.98 11.18
N LEU A 115 -13.60 -3.08 11.84
CA LEU A 115 -13.90 -4.15 12.81
C LEU A 115 -13.91 -5.55 12.15
N SER A 116 -14.24 -5.64 10.86
CA SER A 116 -14.32 -6.92 10.16
C SER A 116 -12.96 -7.59 9.91
N VAL A 117 -11.85 -6.84 9.91
CA VAL A 117 -10.50 -7.39 9.68
C VAL A 117 -10.02 -8.22 10.88
N PHE A 118 -10.40 -7.83 12.10
CA PHE A 118 -10.04 -8.55 13.34
C PHE A 118 -11.10 -9.57 13.79
N HIS A 119 -12.30 -9.56 13.19
CA HIS A 119 -13.40 -10.46 13.54
C HIS A 119 -13.55 -11.68 12.61
N HIS A 120 -12.64 -11.90 11.65
CA HIS A 120 -12.60 -13.18 10.96
C HIS A 120 -11.81 -14.20 11.79
N PRO A 121 -12.45 -15.21 12.40
CA PRO A 121 -11.70 -16.27 13.05
C PRO A 121 -10.97 -17.05 11.96
N ALA A 122 -9.64 -17.01 12.00
CA ALA A 122 -8.84 -18.03 11.35
C ALA A 122 -9.28 -19.40 11.89
N GLY A 123 -9.97 -20.17 11.05
CA GLY A 123 -10.33 -21.56 11.33
C GLY A 123 -11.83 -21.83 11.32
N GLN A 124 -12.35 -22.23 10.15
CA GLN A 124 -13.29 -23.35 10.03
C GLN A 124 -13.35 -23.87 8.58
N PHE A 125 -12.78 -25.08 8.43
CA PHE A 125 -12.78 -26.06 7.32
C PHE A 125 -12.02 -25.75 6.04
#